data_AF-A0A0N7H8B1-F1
#
_entry.id   AF-A0A0N7H8B1-F1
#
_cell.length_a   1.000
_cell.length_b   1.000
_cell.length_c   1.000
_cell.angle_alpha   90.00
_cell.angle_beta   90.00
_cell.angle_gamma   90.00
#
_symmetry.space_group_name_H-M   'P 1'
#
loop_
_entity.id
_entity.type
_entity.pdbx_description
1 polymer ?
#
loop_
_entity_poly.entity_id
_entity_poly.type
_entity_poly.pdbx_seq_one_letter_code
_entity_poly.pdbx_strand_id
1 'polypeptide(L)' 'MSNSDENYKLYICVQCGFEYDEAKGWPEDGIAPGTRWDDIPEDWSCPDCGAAKSDFEMVEVARP' A
#
# COMPACT_ATOMS: atom_id res chain seq x y z
N MET A 1 -17.45 19.08 -5.51
CA MET A 1 -16.37 19.25 -4.53
C MET A 1 -15.21 18.40 -5.03
N SER A 2 -14.04 19.01 -5.16
CA SER A 2 -12.89 18.48 -5.92
C SER A 2 -12.53 17.06 -5.48
N ASN A 3 -12.78 16.08 -6.35
CA ASN A 3 -12.30 14.71 -6.22
C ASN A 3 -10.78 14.74 -6.42
N SER A 4 -10.06 15.14 -5.38
CA SER A 4 -8.62 14.97 -5.31
C SER A 4 -8.33 13.58 -4.78
N ASP A 5 -8.79 12.55 -5.50
CA ASP A 5 -8.09 11.28 -5.54
C ASP A 5 -6.77 11.58 -6.24
N GLU A 6 -5.80 12.07 -5.48
CA GLU A 6 -4.43 11.91 -5.90
C GLU A 6 -4.26 10.43 -6.22
N ASN A 7 -3.72 10.08 -7.39
CA ASN A 7 -3.53 8.72 -7.90
C ASN A 7 -2.84 7.82 -6.86
N TYR A 8 -3.57 7.34 -5.86
CA TYR A 8 -3.09 6.45 -4.82
C TYR A 8 -3.06 5.07 -5.42
N LYS A 9 -1.88 4.46 -5.33
CA LYS A 9 -1.63 3.15 -5.91
C LYS A 9 -2.04 2.08 -4.91
N LEU A 10 -2.47 0.94 -5.43
CA LEU A 10 -2.54 -0.27 -4.63
C LEU A 10 -1.29 -1.10 -4.88
N TYR A 11 -0.87 -1.85 -3.87
CA TYR A 11 0.23 -2.78 -3.96
C TYR A 11 -0.23 -4.13 -3.45
N ILE A 12 -0.04 -5.18 -4.24
CA ILE A 12 -0.41 -6.54 -3.85
C ILE A 12 0.84 -7.35 -3.53
N CYS A 13 0.85 -7.99 -2.36
CA CYS A 13 1.90 -8.93 -2.01
C CYS A 13 1.78 -10.16 -2.88
N VAL A 14 2.81 -10.48 -3.67
CA VAL A 14 2.77 -11.64 -4.59
C VAL A 14 2.89 -12.98 -3.85
N GLN A 15 3.27 -12.97 -2.57
CA GLN A 15 3.42 -14.18 -1.75
C GLN A 15 2.09 -14.66 -1.16
N CYS A 16 1.22 -13.75 -0.71
CA CYS A 16 -0.05 -14.10 -0.06
C CYS A 16 -1.30 -13.44 -0.67
N GLY A 17 -1.15 -12.41 -1.51
CA GLY A 17 -2.26 -11.66 -2.09
C GLY A 17 -2.78 -10.50 -1.24
N PHE A 18 -2.09 -10.12 -0.16
CA PHE A 18 -2.46 -8.97 0.65
C PHE A 18 -2.40 -7.66 -0.15
N GLU A 19 -3.44 -6.83 -0.06
CA GLU A 19 -3.56 -5.56 -0.78
C GLU A 19 -3.30 -4.37 0.17
N TYR A 20 -2.19 -3.67 -0.05
CA TYR A 20 -1.89 -2.39 0.56
C TYR A 20 -2.49 -1.24 -0.26
N ASP A 21 -3.16 -0.31 0.41
CA ASP A 21 -3.82 0.85 -0.18
C ASP A 21 -3.21 2.14 0.35
N GLU A 22 -2.48 2.89 -0.48
CA GLU A 22 -1.85 4.15 -0.06
C GLU A 22 -2.88 5.13 0.52
N ALA A 23 -4.12 5.15 0.02
CA ALA A 23 -5.15 6.05 0.55
C ALA A 23 -5.56 5.69 1.98
N LYS A 24 -5.49 4.40 2.35
CA LYS A 24 -5.78 3.91 3.70
C LYS A 24 -4.54 3.87 4.60
N GLY A 25 -3.35 3.75 4.00
CA GLY A 25 -2.13 3.47 4.74
C GLY A 25 -2.22 2.14 5.48
N TRP A 26 -1.45 2.03 6.57
CA TRP A 26 -1.51 0.90 7.48
C TRP A 26 -1.29 1.34 8.95
N PRO A 27 -2.32 1.92 9.59
CA PRO A 27 -2.17 2.54 10.90
C PRO A 27 -1.72 1.59 12.01
N GLU A 28 -1.96 0.28 11.85
CA GLU A 28 -1.54 -0.76 12.79
C GLU A 28 -0.01 -0.83 12.93
N ASP A 29 0.73 -0.56 11.83
CA ASP A 29 2.19 -0.43 11.84
C ASP A 29 2.65 1.04 11.89
N GLY A 30 1.73 1.98 12.16
CA GLY A 30 2.03 3.41 12.22
C GLY A 30 2.16 4.10 10.85
N ILE A 31 1.73 3.46 9.77
CA ILE A 31 1.70 4.05 8.43
C ILE A 31 0.36 4.79 8.27
N ALA A 32 0.41 6.12 8.17
CA ALA A 32 -0.80 6.94 8.12
C ALA A 32 -1.57 6.79 6.79
N PRO A 33 -2.88 7.05 6.77
CA PRO A 33 -3.64 7.16 5.53
C PRO A 33 -3.07 8.26 4.62
N GLY A 34 -2.90 7.95 3.34
CA GLY A 34 -2.28 8.83 2.34
C GLY A 34 -0.75 8.72 2.27
N THR A 35 -0.12 7.84 3.06
CA THR A 35 1.31 7.56 2.91
C THR A 35 1.58 6.85 1.58
N ARG A 36 2.53 7.38 0.80
CA ARG A 36 2.95 6.78 -0.47
C ARG A 36 3.80 5.55 -0.20
N TRP A 37 3.77 4.60 -1.14
CA TRP A 37 4.60 3.41 -1.07
C TRP A 37 6.09 3.73 -0.96
N ASP A 38 6.55 4.76 -1.68
CA ASP A 38 7.94 5.24 -1.59
C ASP A 38 8.29 5.76 -0.19
N ASP A 39 7.32 6.24 0.61
CA ASP A 39 7.53 6.73 1.97
C ASP A 39 7.49 5.61 3.03
N ILE A 40 7.05 4.40 2.67
CA ILE A 40 7.04 3.25 3.60
C ILE A 40 8.48 2.79 3.84
N PRO A 41 8.90 2.51 5.09
CA PRO A 41 10.22 1.96 5.39
C PRO A 41 10.53 0.67 4.60
N GLU A 42 11.77 0.49 4.13
CA GLU A 42 12.17 -0.75 3.44
C GLU A 42 12.12 -2.00 4.35
N ASP A 43 12.25 -1.80 5.65
CA ASP A 43 12.15 -2.86 6.68
C ASP A 43 10.68 -3.28 6.95
N TRP A 44 9.71 -2.53 6.40
CA TRP A 44 8.32 -2.92 6.52
C TRP A 44 8.07 -4.24 5.81
N SER A 45 7.36 -5.12 6.50
CA SER A 45 7.05 -6.47 6.05
C SER A 45 5.54 -6.61 5.92
N CYS A 46 5.09 -7.45 4.99
CA CYS A 46 3.67 -7.74 4.78
C CYS A 46 3.04 -8.17 6.12
N PRO A 47 1.98 -7.51 6.58
CA PRO A 47 1.36 -7.80 7.89
C PRO A 47 0.66 -9.16 7.91
N ASP A 48 0.31 -9.70 6.73
CA ASP A 48 -0.38 -10.99 6.59
C ASP A 48 0.60 -12.18 6.59
N CYS A 49 1.74 -12.07 5.89
CA CYS A 49 2.65 -13.20 5.69
C CYS A 49 4.12 -12.96 6.07
N GLY A 50 4.51 -11.73 6.38
CA GLY A 50 5.89 -11.35 6.72
C GLY A 50 6.84 -11.25 5.52
N ALA A 51 6.33 -11.28 4.28
CA ALA A 51 7.13 -11.04 3.08
C ALA A 51 7.72 -9.62 3.06
N ALA A 52 8.82 -9.40 2.35
CA ALA A 52 9.47 -8.09 2.31
C ALA A 52 8.65 -7.10 1.47
N LYS A 53 8.84 -5.79 1.68
CA LYS A 53 8.28 -4.74 0.81
C LYS A 53 8.59 -4.98 -0.68
N SER A 54 9.74 -5.57 -1.01
CA SER A 54 10.11 -5.91 -2.39
C SER A 54 9.23 -6.99 -3.05
N ASP A 55 8.49 -7.78 -2.26
CA ASP A 55 7.56 -8.81 -2.76
C ASP A 55 6.19 -8.23 -3.14
N PHE A 56 6.03 -6.91 -3.14
CA PHE A 56 4.79 -6.27 -3.55
C PHE A 56 4.88 -5.72 -4.97
N GLU A 57 3.83 -5.95 -5.75
CA GLU A 57 3.67 -5.36 -7.09
C GLU A 57 2.60 -4.28 -7.09
N MET A 58 2.87 -3.19 -7.81
CA MET A 58 1.90 -2.11 -8.00
C MET A 58 0.74 -2.59 -8.86
N VAL A 59 -0.48 -2.42 -8.36
CA VAL A 59 -1.71 -2.65 -9.10
C VAL A 59 -2.33 -1.29 -9.45
N GLU A 60 -2.50 -1.04 -10.74
CA GLU A 60 -3.24 0.11 -11.22
C GLU A 60 -4.74 -0.12 -10.94
N VAL A 61 -5.28 0.57 -9.93
CA VAL A 61 -6.71 0.53 -9.65
C VAL A 61 -7.37 1.79 -10.16
N ALA A 62 -8.05 1.66 -11.30
CA ALA A 62 -9.04 2.63 -11.73
C ALA A 62 -10.23 2.55 -10.76
N ARG A 63 -10.26 3.42 -9.74
CA ARG A 63 -11.43 3.59 -8.89
C ARG A 63 -12.51 4.33 -9.71
N PRO A 64 -13.65 3.69 -10.04
CA PRO A 64 -14.72 4.31 -10.82
C PRO A 64 -15.52 5.34 -10.04
#